data_AF-A0A969LPC0-F1
#
_entry.id   AF-A0A969LPC0-F1
#
_cell.length_a   1.000
_cell.length_b   1.000
_cell.length_c   1.000
_cell.angle_alpha   90.00
_cell.angle_beta   90.00
_cell.angle_gamma   90.00
#
_symmetry.space_group_name_H-M   'P 1'
#
loop_
_entity.id
_entity.type
_entity.pdbx_description
1 polymer ?
#
loop_
_entity_poly.entity_id
_entity_poly.type
_entity_poly.pdbx_seq_one_letter_code
_entity_poly.pdbx_strand_id
1 'polypeptide(L)'
;MRVILAAVGKLKDGPERALCQRYHERFDQTGGQIALGPLKLVEHAESRATTADLRKADEAQRLLGAVAGAERLIALDERGTAMGS
;
A
#
# COMPACT_ATOMS: atom_id res chain seq x y z
N MET A 1 13.21 -8.05 7.39
CA MET A 1 12.04 -7.16 7.56
C MET A 1 11.10 -7.36 6.39
N ARG A 2 9.78 -7.32 6.62
CA ARG A 2 8.76 -7.43 5.56
C ARG A 2 8.01 -6.12 5.44
N VAL A 3 7.81 -5.64 4.22
CA VAL A 3 7.03 -4.41 3.96
C VAL A 3 5.71 -4.80 3.31
N ILE A 4 4.61 -4.24 3.80
CA ILE A 4 3.28 -4.42 3.23
C ILE A 4 2.81 -3.05 2.75
N LEU A 5 2.48 -2.93 1.46
CA LEU A 5 1.82 -1.77 0.89
C LEU A 5 0.35 -2.12 0.64
N ALA A 6 -0.54 -1.62 1.49
CA ALA A 6 -1.98 -1.77 1.33
C ALA A 6 -2.57 -0.48 0.76
N ALA A 7 -3.30 -0.56 -0.35
CA ALA A 7 -3.84 0.58 -1.06
C ALA A 7 -5.29 0.35 -1.50
N VAL A 8 -6.04 1.45 -1.64
CA VAL A 8 -7.38 1.48 -2.24
C VAL A 8 -7.27 1.96 -3.67
N GLY A 9 -8.04 1.34 -4.56
CA GLY A 9 -7.93 1.50 -6.00
C GLY A 9 -7.08 0.38 -6.60
N LYS A 10 -7.49 -0.09 -7.78
CA LYS A 10 -6.67 -0.98 -8.60
C LYS A 10 -6.12 -0.19 -9.75
N LEU A 11 -4.81 -0.22 -9.95
CA LEU A 11 -4.21 0.41 -11.11
C LEU A 11 -4.75 -0.25 -12.39
N LYS A 12 -5.10 0.55 -13.38
CA LYS A 12 -5.41 0.02 -14.71
C LYS A 12 -4.12 -0.34 -15.43
N ASP A 13 -4.25 -1.11 -16.52
CA ASP A 13 -3.11 -1.30 -17.42
C ASP A 13 -2.69 0.05 -18.00
N GLY A 14 -1.39 0.34 -17.90
CA GLY A 14 -0.87 1.65 -18.27
C GLY A 14 0.50 1.98 -17.66
N PRO A 15 0.99 3.21 -17.92
CA PRO A 15 2.33 3.64 -17.52
C PRO A 15 2.52 3.65 -16.00
N GLU A 16 1.49 3.97 -15.22
CA GLU A 16 1.54 3.99 -13.75
C GLU A 16 1.75 2.58 -13.18
N ARG A 17 0.99 1.59 -13.68
CA ARG A 17 1.18 0.17 -13.31
C ARG A 17 2.57 -0.32 -13.67
N ALA A 18 3.06 0.01 -14.87
CA ALA A 18 4.42 -0.35 -15.29
C ALA A 18 5.50 0.28 -14.39
N LEU A 19 5.30 1.54 -13.98
CA LEU A 19 6.19 2.23 -13.06
C LEU A 19 6.21 1.55 -11.69
N CYS A 20 5.04 1.28 -11.10
CA CYS A 20 4.91 0.58 -9.83
C CYS A 20 5.58 -0.80 -9.87
N GLN A 21 5.34 -1.57 -10.94
CA GLN A 21 5.96 -2.88 -11.12
C GLN A 21 7.49 -2.78 -11.21
N ARG A 22 8.02 -1.80 -11.96
CA ARG A 22 9.48 -1.60 -12.06
C ARG A 22 10.12 -1.33 -10.70
N TYR A 23 9.46 -0.56 -9.83
CA TYR A 23 9.98 -0.29 -8.48
C TYR A 23 9.78 -1.47 -7.52
N HIS A 24 8.70 -2.24 -7.68
CA HIS A 24 8.50 -3.49 -6.95
C HIS A 24 9.64 -4.49 -7.24
N GLU A 25 9.96 -4.70 -8.52
CA GLU A 25 11.05 -5.60 -8.93
C GLU A 25 12.41 -5.14 -8.38
N ARG A 26 12.70 -3.83 -8.43
CA ARG A 26 13.93 -3.26 -7.84
C ARG A 26 13.98 -3.46 -6.33
N PHE A 27 12.85 -3.29 -5.66
CA PHE A 27 12.73 -3.47 -4.21
C PHE A 27 13.07 -4.90 -3.83
N ASP A 28 12.47 -5.90 -4.49
CA ASP A 28 12.73 -7.30 -4.13
C ASP A 28 14.16 -7.74 -4.48
N GLN A 29 14.69 -7.30 -5.62
CA GLN A 29 16.07 -7.61 -6.04
C GLN A 29 17.11 -7.02 -5.08
N THR A 30 16.97 -5.76 -4.70
CA THR A 30 17.95 -5.05 -3.85
C THR A 30 17.68 -5.32 -2.37
N GLY A 31 16.42 -5.29 -1.97
CA GLY A 31 15.95 -5.38 -0.59
C GLY A 31 16.33 -6.69 0.08
N GLY A 32 16.31 -7.81 -0.65
CA GLY A 32 16.77 -9.10 -0.12
C GLY A 32 18.21 -9.05 0.40
N GLN A 33 19.11 -8.31 -0.26
CA GLN A 33 20.51 -8.20 0.13
C GLN A 33 20.73 -7.38 1.41
N ILE A 34 19.78 -6.52 1.76
CA ILE A 34 19.82 -5.62 2.94
C ILE A 34 18.77 -5.97 3.99
N ALA A 35 18.25 -7.21 3.97
CA ALA A 35 17.21 -7.71 4.87
C ALA A 35 15.89 -6.89 4.86
N LEU A 36 15.60 -6.20 3.76
CA LEU A 36 14.42 -5.39 3.53
C LEU A 36 13.56 -6.02 2.42
N GLY A 37 12.93 -7.17 2.71
CA GLY A 37 12.11 -7.88 1.73
C GLY A 37 11.48 -9.16 2.29
N PRO A 38 10.38 -9.63 1.67
CA PRO A 38 9.77 -9.15 0.41
C PRO A 38 8.80 -7.97 0.59
N LEU A 39 8.47 -7.28 -0.51
CA LEU A 39 7.35 -6.32 -0.58
C LEU A 39 6.05 -7.04 -0.92
N LYS A 40 5.06 -6.97 -0.02
CA LYS A 40 3.70 -7.45 -0.27
C LYS A 40 2.80 -6.28 -0.69
N LEU A 41 2.37 -6.25 -1.95
CA LEU A 41 1.37 -5.30 -2.45
C LEU A 41 -0.04 -5.88 -2.28
N VAL A 42 -0.95 -5.12 -1.66
CA VAL A 42 -2.37 -5.48 -1.50
C VAL A 42 -3.23 -4.33 -2.02
N GLU A 43 -3.92 -4.55 -3.14
CA GLU A 43 -4.83 -3.58 -3.73
C GLU A 43 -6.29 -3.96 -3.45
N HIS A 44 -7.04 -3.08 -2.79
CA HIS A 44 -8.49 -3.20 -2.62
C HIS A 44 -9.21 -2.34 -3.66
N ALA A 45 -10.31 -2.84 -4.22
CA ALA A 45 -11.18 -1.99 -5.03
C ALA A 45 -11.87 -0.94 -4.13
N GLU A 46 -12.13 0.24 -4.70
CA GLU A 46 -12.91 1.30 -4.03
C GLU A 46 -14.26 0.79 -3.51
N SER A 47 -14.69 1.33 -2.38
CA SER A 47 -15.98 0.97 -1.80
C SER A 47 -17.12 1.43 -2.71
N ARG A 48 -18.14 0.57 -2.80
CA ARG A 48 -19.39 0.84 -3.52
C ARG A 48 -20.47 1.43 -2.61
N ALA A 49 -20.16 1.75 -1.36
CA ALA A 49 -21.12 2.34 -0.45
C ALA A 49 -21.58 3.73 -0.91
N THR A 50 -22.79 4.11 -0.52
CA THR A 50 -23.47 5.30 -1.07
C THR A 50 -22.97 6.62 -0.47
N THR A 51 -22.53 6.63 0.79
CA THR A 51 -22.02 7.83 1.46
C THR A 51 -20.49 7.79 1.60
N ALA A 52 -19.87 8.97 1.67
CA ALA A 52 -18.43 9.06 1.86
C ALA A 52 -17.97 8.39 3.17
N ASP A 53 -18.71 8.57 4.26
CA ASP A 53 -18.35 8.00 5.57
C ASP A 53 -18.41 6.47 5.56
N LEU A 54 -19.44 5.89 4.92
CA LEU A 54 -19.54 4.44 4.77
C LEU A 54 -18.44 3.90 3.86
N ARG A 55 -18.09 4.60 2.77
CA ARG A 55 -16.98 4.21 1.90
C ARG A 55 -15.65 4.19 2.64
N LYS A 56 -15.35 5.25 3.39
CA LYS A 56 -14.14 5.35 4.22
C LYS A 56 -14.07 4.26 5.27
N ALA A 57 -15.17 3.96 5.97
CA ALA A 57 -15.19 2.91 6.99
C ALA A 57 -14.91 1.52 6.40
N ASP A 58 -15.55 1.19 5.27
CA ASP A 58 -15.37 -0.08 4.56
C ASP A 58 -13.95 -0.22 3.98
N GLU A 59 -13.40 0.84 3.39
CA GLU A 59 -12.00 0.88 2.92
C GLU A 59 -10.99 0.75 4.06
N ALA A 60 -11.19 1.49 5.16
CA ALA A 60 -10.32 1.43 6.32
C ALA A 60 -10.28 0.04 6.94
N GLN A 61 -11.43 -0.63 7.07
CA GLN A 61 -11.50 -2.00 7.60
C GLN A 61 -10.72 -2.98 6.72
N ARG A 62 -10.81 -2.85 5.39
CA ARG A 62 -10.07 -3.71 4.45
C ARG A 62 -8.57 -3.45 4.52
N LEU A 63 -8.15 -2.19 4.54
CA LEU A 63 -6.74 -1.80 4.70
C LEU A 63 -6.16 -2.35 6.01
N LEU A 64 -6.85 -2.14 7.13
CA LEU A 64 -6.42 -2.63 8.46
C LEU A 64 -6.33 -4.15 8.50
N GLY A 65 -7.27 -4.85 7.85
CA GLY A 65 -7.20 -6.31 7.71
C GLY A 65 -5.98 -6.78 6.91
N ALA A 66 -5.61 -6.08 5.84
CA ALA A 66 -4.47 -6.43 5.00
C ALA A 66 -3.10 -6.30 5.72
N VAL A 67 -3.02 -5.38 6.68
CA VAL A 67 -1.82 -5.10 7.49
C VAL A 67 -1.88 -5.70 8.89
N ALA A 68 -2.86 -6.56 9.17
CA ALA A 68 -3.00 -7.22 10.46
C ALA A 68 -1.72 -7.97 10.83
N GLY A 69 -1.18 -7.69 12.02
CA GLY A 69 0.08 -8.26 12.50
C GLY A 69 1.35 -7.55 12.04
N ALA A 70 1.26 -6.40 11.37
CA ALA A 70 2.40 -5.53 11.18
C ALA A 70 2.82 -4.88 12.52
N GLU A 71 4.10 -4.94 12.86
CA GLU A 71 4.64 -4.31 14.08
C GLU A 71 4.60 -2.78 14.02
N ARG A 72 4.67 -2.22 12.80
CA ARG A 72 4.65 -0.79 12.54
C ARG A 72 3.64 -0.50 11.43
N LEU A 73 2.82 0.51 11.66
CA LEU A 73 1.85 1.03 10.71
C LEU A 73 2.25 2.44 10.33
N ILE A 74 2.28 2.70 9.02
CA ILE A 74 2.57 4.01 8.45
C ILE A 74 1.42 4.35 7.50
N ALA A 75 0.70 5.43 7.80
CA ALA A 75 -0.33 5.96 6.92
C ALA A 75 0.25 7.10 6.09
N LEU A 76 -0.03 7.10 4.79
CA LEU A 76 0.28 8.22 3.90
C LEU A 76 -0.88 9.21 3.96
N ASP A 77 -0.65 10.35 4.61
CA ASP A 77 -1.65 11.39 4.82
C ASP A 77 -1.00 12.76 4.56
N GLU A 78 -1.72 13.62 3.84
CA GLU A 78 -1.29 14.98 3.49
C GLU A 78 -1.03 15.89 4.70
N ARG A 79 -1.60 15.54 5.87
CA ARG A 79 -1.43 16.24 7.15
C ARG A 79 -0.37 15.59 8.04
N GLY A 80 0.29 14.55 7.54
CA GLY A 80 1.34 13.82 8.25
C GLY A 80 2.63 14.62 8.41
N THR A 81 3.59 14.03 9.12
CA THR A 81 4.93 14.61 9.28
C THR A 81 5.71 14.49 7.98
N ALA A 82 6.18 15.62 7.45
CA ALA A 82 7.07 15.65 6.29
C ALA A 82 8.43 15.01 6.63
N MET A 83 8.91 14.13 5.75
CA MET A 83 10.20 13.47 5.87
C MET A 83 11.09 13.81 4.68
N GLY A 84 12.39 14.01 4.93
CA GLY A 84 13.40 14.09 3.88
C GLY A 84 13.80 12.70 3.37
N SER A 85 14.48 12.66 2.23
CA SER A 85 15.16 11.48 1.69
C SER A 85 16.54 11.27 2.30
#